data_AF-A0A084H2I2-F1
#
_entry.id   AF-A0A084H2I2-F1
#
_cell.length_a   1.000
_cell.length_b   1.000
_cell.length_c   1.000
_cell.angle_alpha   90.00
_cell.angle_beta   90.00
_cell.angle_gamma   90.00
#
_symmetry.space_group_name_H-M   'P 1'
#
loop_
_entity.id
_entity.type
_entity.pdbx_description
1 polymer ?
#
loop_
_entity_poly.entity_id
_entity_poly.type
_entity_poly.pdbx_seq_one_letter_code
_entity_poly.pdbx_strand_id
1 'polypeptide(L)' 'MYYVVVDIGCSDCGEASNVVGVFTEEDKARTALEQYKKANKLDLYGDDHQFLIYGVKELNQIHNDSFDHCIYDSHED' A
#
# COMPACT_ATOMS: atom_id res chain seq x y z
N MET A 1 -0.13 15.74 6.26
CA MET A 1 0.46 14.49 5.75
C MET A 1 -0.66 13.51 5.55
N TYR A 2 -0.67 12.84 4.40
CA TYR A 2 -1.59 11.77 4.05
C TYR A 2 -0.78 10.50 3.83
N TYR A 3 -1.43 9.35 4.01
CA TYR A 3 -0.81 8.04 3.87
C TYR A 3 -1.68 7.23 2.91
N VAL A 4 -1.12 6.90 1.75
CA VAL A 4 -1.80 6.13 0.71
C VAL A 4 -1.33 4.69 0.82
N VAL A 5 -2.27 3.79 1.09
CA VAL A 5 -2.02 2.35 1.11
C VAL A 5 -2.35 1.80 -0.28
N VAL A 6 -1.37 1.16 -0.90
CA VAL A 6 -1.46 0.61 -2.25
C VAL A 6 -1.19 -0.88 -2.20
N ASP A 7 -2.10 -1.65 -2.79
CA ASP A 7 -1.83 -3.01 -3.23
C ASP A 7 -1.35 -2.92 -4.68
N ILE A 8 -0.11 -3.31 -4.94
CA ILE A 8 0.45 -3.31 -6.30
C ILE A 8 -0.12 -4.47 -7.12
N GLY A 9 -0.82 -5.40 -6.47
CA GLY A 9 -1.33 -6.63 -7.05
C GLY A 9 -0.24 -7.68 -7.15
N CYS A 10 -0.56 -8.79 -7.81
CA CYS A 10 0.35 -9.90 -8.01
C CYS A 10 0.62 -10.10 -9.50
N SER A 11 1.90 -10.01 -9.86
CA SER A 11 2.35 -10.08 -11.26
C SER A 11 2.13 -11.46 -11.90
N ASP A 12 2.09 -12.52 -11.07
CA ASP A 12 1.93 -13.90 -11.52
C ASP A 12 0.47 -14.27 -11.82
N CYS A 13 -0.46 -13.74 -11.04
CA CYS A 13 -1.89 -13.98 -11.14
C CYS A 13 -2.63 -12.90 -11.96
N GLY A 14 -1.94 -11.81 -12.31
CA GLY A 14 -2.47 -10.73 -13.13
C GLY A 14 -3.45 -9.82 -12.40
N GLU A 15 -3.41 -9.80 -11.06
CA GLU A 15 -4.25 -8.92 -10.26
C GLU A 15 -3.77 -7.46 -10.41
N ALA A 16 -4.73 -6.56 -10.65
CA ALA A 16 -4.44 -5.16 -10.89
C ALA A 16 -4.12 -4.43 -9.59
N SER A 17 -3.25 -3.41 -9.69
CA SER A 17 -2.98 -2.53 -8.57
C SER A 17 -4.23 -1.77 -8.11
N ASN A 18 -4.37 -1.61 -6.81
CA ASN A 18 -5.51 -0.97 -6.18
C ASN A 18 -5.09 -0.04 -5.03
N VAL A 19 -5.80 1.08 -4.90
CA VAL A 19 -5.67 1.93 -3.70
C VAL A 19 -6.57 1.34 -2.62
N VAL A 20 -5.96 0.79 -1.58
CA VAL A 20 -6.68 0.24 -0.41
C VAL A 20 -7.34 1.37 0.38
N GLY A 21 -6.65 2.51 0.53
CA GLY A 21 -7.20 3.69 1.18
C GLY A 21 -6.23 4.85 1.32
N VAL A 22 -6.79 6.01 1.67
CA VAL A 22 -6.04 7.24 1.99
C VAL A 22 -6.36 7.67 3.40
N PHE A 23 -5.34 7.84 4.23
CA PHE A 23 -5.46 8.10 5.67
C PHE A 23 -4.73 9.39 6.05
N THR A 24 -5.14 10.00 7.16
CA THR A 24 -4.48 11.18 7.75
C THR A 24 -3.53 10.82 8.89
N GLU A 25 -3.51 9.56 9.32
CA GLU A 25 -2.69 9.03 10.41
C GLU A 25 -1.99 7.74 9.95
N GLU A 26 -0.69 7.63 10.21
CA GLU A 26 0.13 6.50 9.76
C GLU A 26 -0.34 5.18 10.37
N ASP A 27 -0.60 5.16 11.68
CA ASP A 27 -1.06 3.96 12.40
C ASP A 27 -2.35 3.40 11.79
N LYS A 28 -3.24 4.27 11.33
CA LYS A 28 -4.49 3.86 10.65
C LYS A 28 -4.21 3.25 9.28
N ALA A 29 -3.24 3.78 8.53
CA ALA A 29 -2.81 3.21 7.26
C ALA A 29 -2.21 1.81 7.44
N ARG A 30 -1.30 1.64 8.40
CA ARG A 30 -0.72 0.33 8.74
C ARG A 30 -1.78 -0.67 9.20
N THR A 31 -2.68 -0.24 10.08
CA THR A 31 -3.80 -1.08 10.56
C THR A 31 -4.72 -1.50 9.41
N ALA A 32 -5.02 -0.58 8.48
CA ALA A 32 -5.88 -0.87 7.34
C ALA A 32 -5.25 -1.88 6.38
N LEU A 33 -3.93 -1.80 6.16
CA LEU A 33 -3.21 -2.79 5.36
C LEU A 33 -3.36 -4.20 5.94
N GLU A 34 -3.12 -4.37 7.24
CA GLU A 34 -3.24 -5.66 7.92
C GLU A 34 -4.69 -6.20 7.89
N GLN A 35 -5.67 -5.32 8.07
CA GLN A 35 -7.08 -5.69 7.93
C GLN A 35 -7.43 -6.12 6.50
N TYR A 36 -6.88 -5.42 5.50
CA TYR A 36 -7.09 -5.73 4.08
C TYR A 36 -6.49 -7.09 3.70
N LYS A 37 -5.23 -7.36 4.06
CA LYS A 37 -4.57 -8.65 3.87
C LYS A 37 -5.39 -9.80 4.46
N LYS A 38 -5.82 -9.63 5.72
CA LYS A 38 -6.62 -10.63 6.44
C LYS A 38 -8.00 -10.85 5.81
N ALA A 39 -8.69 -9.79 5.42
CA ALA A 39 -10.04 -9.88 4.84
C ALA A 39 -10.03 -10.61 3.49
N ASN A 40 -8.98 -10.38 2.69
CA ASN A 40 -8.82 -10.95 1.36
C ASN A 40 -7.98 -12.24 1.35
N LYS A 41 -7.49 -12.68 2.50
CA LYS A 41 -6.68 -13.91 2.67
C LYS A 41 -5.39 -13.90 1.85
N LEU A 42 -4.80 -12.72 1.65
CA LEU A 42 -3.63 -12.56 0.78
C LEU A 42 -2.39 -13.25 1.37
N ASP A 43 -2.28 -13.35 2.70
CA ASP A 43 -1.16 -14.07 3.36
C ASP A 43 -1.29 -15.62 3.32
N LEU A 44 -2.44 -16.16 2.88
CA LEU A 44 -2.73 -17.60 2.96
C LEU A 44 -2.39 -18.39 1.69
N TYR A 45 -2.39 -17.72 0.54
CA TYR A 45 -2.29 -18.41 -0.75
C TYR A 45 -0.91 -18.32 -1.40
N GLY A 46 0.04 -17.63 -0.76
CA GLY A 46 1.40 -17.46 -1.31
C GLY A 46 1.41 -16.64 -2.60
N ASP A 47 0.35 -15.86 -2.85
CA ASP A 47 0.31 -14.88 -3.91
C ASP A 47 1.14 -13.68 -3.44
N ASP A 48 2.27 -13.43 -4.10
CA ASP A 48 3.22 -12.35 -3.80
C ASP A 48 2.61 -10.99 -4.20
N HIS A 49 1.55 -10.58 -3.51
CA HIS A 49 1.09 -9.21 -3.55
C HIS A 49 2.14 -8.31 -2.90
N GLN A 50 2.57 -7.29 -3.62
CA GLN A 50 3.40 -6.24 -3.05
C GLN A 50 2.52 -5.12 -2.50
N PHE A 51 2.79 -4.71 -1.27
CA PHE A 51 2.07 -3.64 -0.61
C PHE A 51 2.99 -2.48 -0.29
N LEU A 52 2.53 -1.26 -0.59
CA LEU A 52 3.26 -0.03 -0.32
C LEU A 52 2.43 0.92 0.53
N ILE A 53 3.08 1.66 1.44
CA ILE A 53 2.47 2.84 2.08
C ILE A 53 3.29 4.07 1.70
N TYR A 54 2.64 5.03 1.03
CA TYR A 54 3.26 6.29 0.62
C TYR A 54 2.78 7.45 1.50
N GLY A 55 3.74 8.22 2.01
CA GLY A 55 3.50 9.53 2.60
C GLY A 55 3.31 10.59 1.52
N VAL A 56 2.24 11.38 1.60
CA VAL A 56 1.99 12.48 0.66
C VAL A 56 1.72 13.76 1.44
N LYS A 57 2.44 14.83 1.12
CA LYS A 57 2.31 16.10 1.86
C LYS A 57 1.01 16.83 1.53
N GLU A 58 0.64 16.84 0.26
CA GLU A 58 -0.49 17.61 -0.29
C GLU A 58 -1.28 16.79 -1.31
N LEU A 59 -2.61 16.96 -1.32
CA LEU A 59 -3.51 16.34 -2.30
C LEU A 59 -3.58 17.18 -3.59
N ASN A 60 -3.98 16.54 -4.69
CA ASN A 60 -4.19 17.17 -6.00
C ASN A 60 -2.91 17.79 -6.61
N GLN A 61 -1.75 17.24 -6.25
CA GLN A 61 -0.45 17.62 -6.80
C GLN A 61 0.23 16.40 -7.40
N ILE A 62 0.99 16.60 -8.47
CA ILE A 62 1.88 15.57 -9.04
C ILE A 62 3.23 15.73 -8.35
N HIS A 63 3.62 14.71 -7.60
CA HIS A 63 4.93 14.63 -6.95
C HIS A 63 5.82 13.69 -7.77
N ASN A 64 7.07 14.07 -8.03
CA ASN A 64 8.02 13.28 -8.82
C ASN A 64 9.08 12.65 -7.90
N ASP A 65 8.60 12.07 -6.81
CA ASP A 65 9.42 11.82 -5.63
C ASP A 65 9.72 10.31 -5.48
N SER A 66 9.59 9.54 -6.58
CA SER A 66 9.79 8.09 -6.67
C SER A 66 9.43 7.34 -5.38
N PHE A 67 10.42 6.75 -4.69
CA PHE A 67 10.27 6.02 -3.42
C PHE A 67 10.66 6.87 -2.20
N ASP A 68 11.01 8.16 -2.37
CA ASP A 68 11.49 9.04 -1.29
C ASP A 68 10.45 9.23 -0.17
N HIS A 69 9.19 8.90 -0.46
CA HIS A 69 8.08 8.96 0.48
C HIS A 69 7.43 7.59 0.73
N CYS A 70 8.04 6.51 0.28
CA CYS A 70 7.65 5.17 0.68
C CYS A 70 8.08 4.95 2.14
N ILE A 71 7.13 4.63 3.01
CA ILE A 71 7.37 4.41 4.46
C ILE A 71 7.15 2.95 4.87
N TYR A 72 6.75 2.12 3.91
CA TYR A 72 6.58 0.68 4.06
C TYR A 72 6.57 0.05 2.66
N ASP A 73 7.38 -0.99 2.48
CA ASP A 73 7.39 -1.86 1.30
C ASP A 73 7.48 -3.31 1.78
N SER A 74 6.46 -4.11 1.47
CA SER A 74 6.42 -5.52 1.89
C SER A 74 7.48 -6.41 1.23
N HIS A 75 8.21 -5.93 0.22
CA HIS A 75 9.36 -6.66 -0.34
C HIS A 75 10.67 -6.43 0.44
N GLU A 76 10.77 -5.34 1.20
CA GLU A 76 12.01 -4.98 1.91
C GLU A 76 11.97 -5.28 3.43
N ASP A 77 10.78 -5.48 3.99
CA ASP A 77 10.53 -5.87 5.40
C ASP A 77 10.47 -7.40 5.61
#